data_AF-A0A975HGR8-F1
#
_entry.id   AF-A0A975HGR8-F1
#
_cell.length_a   1.000
_cell.length_b   1.000
_cell.length_c   1.000
_cell.angle_alpha   90.00
_cell.angle_beta   90.00
_cell.angle_gamma   90.00
#
_symmetry.space_group_name_H-M   'P 1'
#
loop_
_entity.id
_entity.type
_entity.pdbx_description
1 polymer ?
#
loop_
_entity_poly.entity_id
_entity_poly.type
_entity_poly.pdbx_seq_one_letter_code
_entity_poly.pdbx_strand_id
1 'polypeptide(L)'
;MFQQDLFASPASQPTTSMPDIVRTIAEHSARPRYTFMVLDLIARVARPNGQAGPLVRDGEALVPIREWLATAIAPSGARYHHRRMTADKVRAALEAKGELPDDRDEAERLVDAQVRERIRETGMTAISRAVSELVRAGLIKRHYQGCWVDHENRGAQRHAVYTVTDPVRAALHPNIATSENQQKPYVRGAHGQPRTAAAR
;
A
#
# COMPACT_ATOMS: atom_id res chain seq x y z
N MET A 1 13.51 -24.86 -51.70
CA MET A 1 13.29 -23.42 -51.45
C MET A 1 12.85 -23.26 -50.01
N PHE A 2 13.59 -22.49 -49.19
CA PHE A 2 13.16 -22.13 -47.83
C PHE A 2 12.78 -20.66 -47.86
N GLN A 3 11.49 -20.37 -47.84
CA GLN A 3 11.00 -19.00 -47.63
C GLN A 3 10.82 -18.82 -46.12
N GLN A 4 11.69 -18.00 -45.51
CA GLN A 4 11.52 -17.60 -44.11
C GLN A 4 10.41 -16.54 -44.05
N ASP A 5 9.42 -16.74 -43.17
CA ASP A 5 8.37 -15.74 -42.92
C ASP A 5 8.95 -14.51 -42.19
N LEU A 6 9.54 -13.60 -42.96
CA LEU A 6 10.06 -12.31 -42.48
C LEU A 6 8.99 -11.36 -41.91
N PHE A 7 7.71 -11.74 -42.01
CA PHE A 7 6.55 -10.94 -41.58
C PHE A 7 5.81 -11.53 -40.37
N ALA A 8 6.44 -12.43 -39.60
CA ALA A 8 5.98 -12.82 -38.28
C ALA A 8 6.10 -11.64 -37.30
N SER A 9 5.20 -10.66 -37.44
CA SER A 9 5.06 -9.53 -36.52
C SER A 9 4.88 -10.11 -35.10
N PRO A 10 5.73 -9.74 -34.12
CA PRO A 10 5.61 -10.29 -32.79
C PRO A 10 4.22 -9.94 -32.27
N ALA A 11 3.41 -10.97 -31.97
CA ALA A 11 2.04 -10.79 -31.54
C ALA A 11 2.02 -9.78 -30.39
N SER A 12 1.45 -8.60 -30.66
CA SER A 12 1.39 -7.51 -29.69
C SER A 12 0.63 -8.04 -28.48
N GLN A 13 1.36 -8.35 -27.40
CA GLN A 13 0.73 -8.88 -26.20
C GLN A 13 -0.34 -7.89 -25.76
N PRO A 14 -1.52 -8.35 -25.31
CA PRO A 14 -2.59 -7.45 -24.92
C PRO A 14 -2.10 -6.57 -23.79
N THR A 15 -1.74 -5.33 -24.14
CA THR A 15 -1.27 -4.31 -23.20
C THR A 15 -2.48 -3.89 -22.38
N THR A 16 -2.68 -4.56 -21.24
CA THR A 16 -3.69 -4.16 -20.25
C THR A 16 -3.55 -2.66 -20.02
N SER A 17 -4.60 -1.91 -20.33
CA SER A 17 -4.58 -0.46 -20.18
C SER A 17 -5.09 -0.05 -18.81
N MET A 18 -4.85 1.20 -18.41
CA MET A 18 -5.47 1.77 -17.20
C MET A 18 -7.01 1.66 -17.22
N PRO A 19 -7.72 1.99 -18.32
CA PRO A 19 -9.15 1.70 -18.45
C PRO A 19 -9.55 0.24 -18.23
N ASP A 20 -8.76 -0.73 -18.72
CA ASP A 20 -9.05 -2.16 -18.53
C ASP A 20 -8.98 -2.55 -17.06
N ILE A 21 -7.95 -2.08 -16.34
CA ILE A 21 -7.82 -2.31 -14.88
C ILE A 21 -9.04 -1.74 -14.14
N VAL A 22 -9.46 -0.52 -14.46
CA VAL A 22 -10.61 0.11 -13.81
C VAL A 22 -11.91 -0.67 -14.11
N ARG A 23 -12.09 -1.16 -15.35
CA ARG A 23 -13.21 -2.02 -15.74
C ARG A 23 -13.22 -3.33 -14.97
N THR A 24 -12.12 -4.08 -14.98
CA THR A 24 -11.99 -5.35 -14.25
C THR A 24 -12.20 -5.17 -12.74
N ILE A 25 -11.74 -4.05 -12.16
CA ILE A 25 -12.03 -3.73 -10.75
C ILE A 25 -13.53 -3.47 -10.53
N ALA A 26 -14.22 -2.77 -11.44
CA ALA A 26 -15.65 -2.50 -11.33
C ALA A 26 -16.51 -3.76 -11.43
N GLU A 27 -16.08 -4.76 -12.21
CA GLU A 27 -16.73 -6.08 -12.32
C GLU A 27 -16.56 -6.94 -11.06
N HIS A 28 -15.45 -6.76 -10.32
CA HIS A 28 -15.08 -7.60 -9.17
C HIS A 28 -15.27 -6.95 -7.79
N SER A 29 -15.49 -5.63 -7.71
CA SER A 29 -15.54 -4.89 -6.45
C SER A 29 -16.77 -4.00 -6.33
N ALA A 30 -17.44 -4.08 -5.18
CA ALA A 30 -18.50 -3.13 -4.81
C ALA A 30 -17.99 -1.72 -4.47
N ARG A 31 -16.66 -1.51 -4.43
CA ARG A 31 -16.02 -0.23 -4.06
C ARG A 31 -14.87 0.11 -5.02
N PRO A 32 -15.10 0.21 -6.35
CA PRO A 32 -14.03 0.19 -7.35
C PRO A 32 -12.97 1.28 -7.14
N ARG A 33 -13.38 2.51 -6.76
CA ARG A 33 -12.44 3.62 -6.46
C ARG A 33 -11.50 3.30 -5.28
N TYR A 34 -12.01 2.65 -4.24
CA TYR A 34 -11.22 2.26 -3.06
C TYR A 34 -10.27 1.10 -3.40
N THR A 35 -10.78 0.11 -4.14
CA THR A 35 -10.01 -1.07 -4.55
C THR A 35 -8.90 -0.71 -5.55
N PHE A 36 -9.15 0.25 -6.45
CA PHE A 36 -8.12 0.84 -7.30
C PHE A 36 -7.06 1.60 -6.49
N MET A 37 -7.45 2.41 -5.49
CA MET A 37 -6.50 3.09 -4.60
C MET A 37 -5.61 2.11 -3.82
N VAL A 38 -6.17 0.98 -3.36
CA VAL A 38 -5.40 -0.10 -2.73
C VAL A 38 -4.39 -0.70 -3.74
N LEU A 39 -4.80 -0.94 -4.98
CA LEU A 39 -3.92 -1.46 -6.03
C LEU A 39 -2.77 -0.50 -6.36
N ASP A 40 -3.08 0.78 -6.57
CA ASP A 40 -2.11 1.84 -6.86
C ASP A 40 -1.07 1.97 -5.74
N LEU A 41 -1.50 1.99 -4.47
CA LEU A 41 -0.57 2.01 -3.33
C LEU A 41 0.30 0.76 -3.24
N ILE A 42 -0.25 -0.44 -3.47
CA ILE A 42 0.53 -1.69 -3.55
C ILE A 42 1.56 -1.60 -4.70
N ALA A 43 1.17 -1.08 -5.86
CA ALA A 43 2.03 -0.94 -7.02
C ALA A 43 3.15 0.09 -6.82
N ARG A 44 2.92 1.17 -6.06
CA ARG A 44 3.94 2.19 -5.72
C ARG A 44 5.06 1.64 -4.83
N VAL A 45 4.75 0.70 -3.93
CA VAL A 45 5.73 0.08 -3.01
C VAL A 45 6.18 -1.32 -3.48
N ALA A 46 5.80 -1.71 -4.69
CA ALA A 46 6.30 -2.91 -5.34
C ALA A 46 7.75 -2.71 -5.82
N ARG A 47 8.60 -3.68 -5.51
CA ARG A 47 9.98 -3.77 -6.02
C ARG A 47 9.98 -4.01 -7.54
N PRO A 48 11.12 -3.91 -8.25
CA PRO A 48 11.20 -4.18 -9.69
C PRO A 48 10.72 -5.57 -10.13
N ASN A 49 10.69 -6.57 -9.23
CA ASN A 49 10.12 -7.90 -9.46
C ASN A 49 8.60 -8.00 -9.20
N GLY A 50 7.91 -6.86 -9.01
CA GLY A 50 6.48 -6.78 -8.72
C GLY A 50 6.08 -7.07 -7.27
N GLN A 51 7.01 -7.45 -6.38
CA GLN A 51 6.68 -7.80 -5.00
C GLN A 51 6.64 -6.58 -4.07
N ALA A 52 5.54 -6.42 -3.36
CA ALA A 52 5.28 -5.42 -2.34
C ALA A 52 5.17 -6.08 -0.95
N GLY A 53 5.95 -5.59 0.02
CA GLY A 53 6.08 -6.15 1.36
C GLY A 53 7.24 -7.15 1.53
N PRO A 54 7.24 -7.98 2.60
CA PRO A 54 6.26 -8.00 3.69
C PRO A 54 6.25 -6.72 4.53
N LEU A 55 7.42 -6.10 4.66
CA LEU A 55 7.62 -4.79 5.27
C LEU A 55 7.76 -3.71 4.18
N VAL A 56 7.25 -2.52 4.47
CA VAL A 56 7.36 -1.30 3.67
C VAL A 56 8.10 -0.26 4.50
N ARG A 57 8.92 0.57 3.86
CA ARG A 57 9.61 1.68 4.55
C ARG A 57 8.68 2.89 4.66
N ASP A 58 8.52 3.39 5.87
CA ASP A 58 7.73 4.59 6.17
C ASP A 58 8.60 5.53 7.02
N GLY A 59 9.20 6.52 6.36
CA GLY A 59 10.32 7.30 6.92
C GLY A 59 11.51 6.41 7.31
N GLU A 60 11.84 6.40 8.61
CA GLU A 60 12.87 5.52 9.17
C GLU A 60 12.35 4.18 9.68
N ALA A 61 11.02 3.98 9.73
CA ALA A 61 10.43 2.74 10.20
C ALA A 61 10.27 1.69 9.08
N LEU A 62 10.30 0.41 9.45
CA LEU A 62 9.81 -0.69 8.62
C LEU A 62 8.51 -1.20 9.20
N VAL A 63 7.42 -1.08 8.46
CA VAL A 63 6.05 -1.39 8.90
C VAL A 63 5.43 -2.50 8.04
N PRO A 64 4.61 -3.42 8.59
CA PRO A 64 3.91 -4.42 7.79
C PRO A 64 3.01 -3.79 6.72
N ILE A 65 3.04 -4.30 5.49
CA ILE A 65 2.34 -3.69 4.34
C ILE A 65 0.84 -3.43 4.57
N ARG A 66 0.16 -4.28 5.34
CA ARG A 66 -1.27 -4.10 5.67
C ARG A 66 -1.51 -2.89 6.58
N GLU A 67 -0.61 -2.64 7.52
CA GLU A 67 -0.69 -1.49 8.45
C GLU A 67 -0.28 -0.19 7.75
N TRP A 68 0.73 -0.27 6.89
CA TRP A 68 1.11 0.82 6.00
C TRP A 68 -0.07 1.24 5.09
N LEU A 69 -0.73 0.29 4.42
CA LEU A 69 -1.92 0.56 3.60
C LEU A 69 -3.05 1.22 4.42
N ALA A 70 -3.28 0.79 5.66
CA ALA A 70 -4.30 1.37 6.53
C ALA A 70 -4.02 2.84 6.85
N THR A 71 -2.74 3.17 7.05
CA THR A 71 -2.27 4.53 7.33
C THR A 71 -2.31 5.41 6.07
N ALA A 72 -1.79 4.91 4.96
CA ALA A 72 -1.64 5.62 3.69
C ALA A 72 -2.99 5.98 3.03
N ILE A 73 -4.00 5.11 3.11
CA ILE A 73 -5.33 5.33 2.50
C ILE A 73 -6.15 6.40 3.24
N ALA A 74 -5.92 6.61 4.53
CA ALA A 74 -6.87 7.33 5.38
C ALA A 74 -6.95 8.88 5.30
N PRO A 75 -6.00 9.70 4.76
CA PRO A 75 -6.07 11.18 4.83
C PRO A 75 -7.22 11.83 4.02
N SER A 76 -7.81 12.98 4.33
CA SER A 76 -7.82 13.81 5.56
C SER A 76 -9.21 14.40 5.89
N GLY A 77 -10.08 14.63 4.90
CA GLY A 77 -11.40 15.24 5.11
C GLY A 77 -12.47 14.29 5.65
N ALA A 78 -12.61 13.10 5.07
CA ALA A 78 -13.55 12.08 5.53
C ALA A 78 -13.23 11.56 6.96
N ARG A 79 -11.98 11.75 7.43
CA ARG A 79 -11.56 11.40 8.79
C ARG A 79 -12.40 12.11 9.84
N TYR A 80 -12.69 13.41 9.71
CA TYR A 80 -13.37 14.14 10.80
C TYR A 80 -14.78 13.60 11.07
N HIS A 81 -15.62 13.49 10.03
CA HIS A 81 -16.98 12.97 10.18
C HIS A 81 -17.02 11.51 10.61
N HIS A 82 -16.17 10.64 10.04
CA HIS A 82 -16.16 9.22 10.41
C HIS A 82 -15.54 8.97 11.80
N ARG A 83 -14.50 9.72 12.18
CA ARG A 83 -13.93 9.69 13.53
C ARG A 83 -14.94 10.21 14.56
N ARG A 84 -15.67 11.29 14.27
CA ARG A 84 -16.72 11.80 15.17
C ARG A 84 -17.83 10.76 15.36
N MET A 85 -18.40 10.23 14.29
CA MET A 85 -19.41 9.16 14.35
C MET A 85 -18.92 7.90 15.08
N THR A 86 -17.61 7.60 15.01
CA THR A 86 -17.00 6.48 15.77
C THR A 86 -16.80 6.85 17.24
N ALA A 87 -16.40 8.10 17.55
CA ALA A 87 -16.24 8.61 18.90
C ALA A 87 -17.57 8.70 19.65
N ASP A 88 -18.62 9.20 19.00
CA ASP A 88 -19.99 9.24 19.54
C ASP A 88 -20.45 7.82 19.94
N LYS A 89 -20.20 6.82 19.08
CA LYS A 89 -20.51 5.41 19.35
C LYS A 89 -19.63 4.76 20.42
N VAL A 90 -18.35 5.11 20.49
CA VAL A 90 -17.40 4.59 21.49
C VAL A 90 -17.75 5.15 22.87
N ARG A 91 -17.98 6.46 22.98
CA ARG A 91 -18.40 7.11 24.22
C ARG A 91 -19.72 6.54 24.73
N ALA A 92 -20.76 6.46 23.90
CA ALA A 92 -22.03 5.86 24.29
C ALA A 92 -21.90 4.39 24.73
N ALA A 93 -20.97 3.63 24.13
CA ALA A 93 -20.70 2.24 24.54
C ALA A 93 -19.92 2.12 25.86
N LEU A 94 -19.06 3.09 26.19
CA LEU A 94 -18.37 3.17 27.49
C LEU A 94 -19.33 3.62 28.59
N GLU A 95 -20.14 4.64 28.33
CA GLU A 95 -21.21 5.13 29.22
C GLU A 95 -22.21 4.02 29.56
N ALA A 96 -22.71 3.29 28.56
CA ALA A 96 -23.66 2.19 28.75
C ALA A 96 -23.12 1.00 29.57
N LYS A 97 -21.80 0.94 29.80
CA LYS A 97 -21.15 -0.09 30.63
C LYS A 97 -20.63 0.44 31.96
N GLY A 98 -20.63 1.75 32.20
CA GLY A 98 -19.92 2.38 33.32
C GLY A 98 -18.39 2.28 33.20
N GLU A 99 -17.85 2.13 31.99
CA GLU A 99 -16.39 2.05 31.71
C GLU A 99 -15.77 3.44 31.41
N LEU A 100 -16.54 4.53 31.51
CA LEU A 100 -16.06 5.90 31.27
C LEU A 100 -15.54 6.53 32.58
N PRO A 101 -14.27 7.00 32.64
CA PRO A 101 -13.73 7.70 33.83
C PRO A 101 -14.48 9.00 34.18
N ASP A 102 -14.50 9.35 35.46
CA ASP A 102 -15.02 10.64 35.95
C ASP A 102 -14.09 11.81 35.59
N ASP A 103 -12.78 11.58 35.50
CA ASP A 103 -11.83 12.55 34.95
C ASP A 103 -12.10 12.71 33.45
N ARG A 104 -12.53 13.91 33.07
CA ARG A 104 -12.84 14.28 31.70
C ARG A 104 -11.65 14.10 30.75
N ASP A 105 -10.45 14.48 31.15
CA ASP A 105 -9.27 14.37 30.29
C ASP A 105 -8.86 12.90 30.14
N GLU A 106 -9.07 12.07 31.16
CA GLU A 106 -8.87 10.62 31.06
C GLU A 106 -9.92 9.94 30.18
N ALA A 107 -11.19 10.32 30.33
CA ALA A 107 -12.28 9.87 29.47
C ALA A 107 -12.06 10.26 28.00
N GLU A 108 -11.61 11.49 27.73
CA GLU A 108 -11.24 11.93 26.38
C GLU A 108 -10.05 11.10 25.84
N ARG A 109 -8.99 10.86 26.63
CA ARG A 109 -7.86 9.98 26.25
C ARG A 109 -8.30 8.55 25.92
N LEU A 110 -9.17 7.95 26.74
CA LEU A 110 -9.68 6.58 26.58
C LEU A 110 -10.55 6.42 25.33
N VAL A 111 -11.52 7.32 25.14
CA VAL A 111 -12.36 7.35 23.93
C VAL A 111 -11.47 7.46 22.69
N ASP A 112 -10.49 8.37 22.72
CA ASP A 112 -9.63 8.59 21.56
C ASP A 112 -8.72 7.39 21.23
N ALA A 113 -8.29 6.63 22.25
CA ALA A 113 -7.57 5.37 22.07
C ALA A 113 -8.46 4.29 21.43
N GLN A 114 -9.67 4.07 21.93
CA GLN A 114 -10.59 3.09 21.36
C GLN A 114 -11.08 3.46 19.95
N VAL A 115 -11.27 4.75 19.68
CA VAL A 115 -11.61 5.25 18.33
C VAL A 115 -10.46 4.97 17.35
N ARG A 116 -9.20 5.19 17.75
CA ARG A 116 -8.03 4.85 16.92
C ARG A 116 -8.00 3.35 16.58
N GLU A 117 -8.18 2.47 17.58
CA GLU A 117 -8.14 1.02 17.32
C GLU A 117 -9.32 0.56 16.46
N ARG A 118 -10.54 1.01 16.71
CA ARG A 118 -11.71 0.63 15.91
C ARG A 118 -11.63 1.10 14.46
N ILE A 119 -11.04 2.26 14.21
CA ILE A 119 -10.73 2.75 12.86
C ILE A 119 -9.66 1.86 12.21
N ARG A 120 -8.62 1.46 12.93
CA ARG A 120 -7.57 0.54 12.47
C ARG A 120 -8.14 -0.83 12.10
N GLU A 121 -8.95 -1.45 12.95
CA GLU A 121 -9.64 -2.72 12.69
C GLU A 121 -10.54 -2.65 11.44
N THR A 122 -11.33 -1.58 11.33
CA THR A 122 -12.24 -1.36 10.19
C THR A 122 -11.45 -1.15 8.90
N GLY A 123 -10.36 -0.38 8.95
CA GLY A 123 -9.44 -0.18 7.83
C GLY A 123 -8.76 -1.48 7.39
N MET A 124 -8.24 -2.25 8.34
CA MET A 124 -7.60 -3.56 8.11
C MET A 124 -8.57 -4.58 7.48
N THR A 125 -9.85 -4.53 7.86
CA THR A 125 -10.91 -5.34 7.28
C THR A 125 -11.24 -4.91 5.85
N ALA A 126 -11.37 -3.60 5.61
CA ALA A 126 -11.60 -3.05 4.28
C ALA A 126 -10.46 -3.36 3.30
N ILE A 127 -9.20 -3.28 3.77
CA ILE A 127 -8.01 -3.67 2.98
C ILE A 127 -8.01 -5.16 2.68
N SER A 128 -8.25 -6.03 3.67
CA SER A 128 -8.35 -7.48 3.45
C SER A 128 -9.39 -7.83 2.40
N ARG A 129 -10.53 -7.11 2.39
CA ARG A 129 -11.56 -7.29 1.37
C ARG A 129 -11.09 -6.83 0.00
N ALA A 130 -10.61 -5.59 -0.13
CA ALA A 130 -10.13 -5.04 -1.41
C ALA A 130 -8.98 -5.89 -2.01
N VAL A 131 -8.02 -6.31 -1.20
CA VAL A 131 -6.95 -7.24 -1.60
C VAL A 131 -7.51 -8.57 -2.11
N SER A 132 -8.57 -9.10 -1.48
CA SER A 132 -9.18 -10.36 -1.93
C SER A 132 -9.99 -10.19 -3.22
N GLU A 133 -10.62 -9.03 -3.43
CA GLU A 133 -11.25 -8.64 -4.69
C GLU A 133 -10.21 -8.48 -5.81
N LEU A 134 -9.05 -7.84 -5.54
CA LEU A 134 -7.92 -7.72 -6.48
C LEU A 134 -7.27 -9.08 -6.85
N VAL A 135 -7.17 -10.01 -5.88
CA VAL A 135 -6.71 -11.38 -6.15
C VAL A 135 -7.71 -12.14 -7.02
N ARG A 136 -9.01 -12.03 -6.73
CA ARG A 136 -10.07 -12.64 -7.56
C ARG A 136 -10.11 -12.06 -8.98
N ALA A 137 -9.76 -10.78 -9.14
CA ALA A 137 -9.64 -10.09 -10.41
C ALA A 137 -8.33 -10.43 -11.19
N GLY A 138 -7.42 -11.23 -10.62
CA GLY A 138 -6.15 -11.58 -11.25
C GLY A 138 -5.12 -10.43 -11.32
N LEU A 139 -5.39 -9.30 -10.69
CA LEU A 139 -4.55 -8.09 -10.75
C LEU A 139 -3.32 -8.16 -9.82
N ILE A 140 -3.44 -8.93 -8.73
CA ILE A 140 -2.33 -9.25 -7.82
C ILE A 140 -2.37 -10.73 -7.42
N LYS A 141 -1.22 -11.28 -7.03
CA LYS A 141 -1.10 -12.54 -6.29
C LYS A 141 -0.80 -12.23 -4.82
N ARG A 142 -1.31 -13.04 -3.89
CA ARG A 142 -1.04 -12.92 -2.45
C ARG A 142 -0.31 -14.16 -1.97
N HIS A 143 0.84 -13.98 -1.34
CA HIS A 143 1.53 -15.00 -0.57
C HIS A 143 1.84 -14.48 0.84
N TYR A 144 2.42 -15.34 1.67
CA TYR A 144 2.73 -15.04 3.06
C TYR A 144 4.17 -15.46 3.37
N GLN A 145 4.90 -14.63 4.12
CA GLN A 145 6.30 -14.85 4.49
C GLN A 145 6.51 -14.78 6.00
N GLY A 146 7.51 -15.51 6.49
CA GLY A 146 7.87 -15.61 7.90
C GLY A 146 7.25 -16.82 8.62
N CYS A 147 7.85 -17.17 9.75
CA CYS A 147 7.30 -18.08 10.76
C CYS A 147 7.79 -17.64 12.15
N TRP A 148 6.92 -17.83 13.13
CA TRP A 148 7.30 -18.10 14.51
C TRP A 148 6.39 -19.24 14.98
N VAL A 149 6.95 -20.16 15.76
CA VAL A 149 6.31 -21.42 16.16
C VAL A 149 5.48 -21.17 17.44
N ASP A 150 4.50 -22.05 17.67
CA ASP A 150 3.58 -22.09 18.82
C ASP A 150 2.56 -20.96 18.99
N HIS A 151 1.37 -21.15 18.41
CA HIS A 151 0.14 -20.97 19.19
C HIS A 151 -1.01 -21.84 18.68
N GLU A 152 -1.81 -22.38 19.60
CA GLU A 152 -2.77 -23.46 19.32
C GLU A 152 -4.07 -22.98 18.63
N ASN A 153 -4.37 -21.68 18.66
CA ASN A 153 -5.52 -21.12 17.92
C ASN A 153 -5.37 -19.63 17.57
N ARG A 154 -4.62 -19.34 16.49
CA ARG A 154 -4.73 -18.19 15.56
C ARG A 154 -3.51 -18.25 14.64
N GLY A 155 -3.69 -17.99 13.34
CA GLY A 155 -2.64 -18.22 12.34
C GLY A 155 -1.30 -17.60 12.73
N ALA A 156 -0.23 -18.40 12.68
CA ALA A 156 1.15 -17.97 12.87
C ALA A 156 1.41 -16.64 12.15
N GLN A 157 2.22 -15.75 12.75
CA GLN A 157 2.40 -14.34 12.38
C GLN A 157 3.09 -14.14 11.01
N ARG A 158 2.50 -14.67 9.93
CA ARG A 158 3.01 -14.58 8.57
C ARG A 158 2.59 -13.24 7.98
N HIS A 159 3.56 -12.44 7.59
CA HIS A 159 3.29 -11.15 6.95
C HIS A 159 2.84 -11.37 5.50
N ALA A 160 1.81 -10.63 5.09
CA ALA A 160 1.32 -10.68 3.71
C ALA A 160 2.34 -10.05 2.75
N VAL A 161 2.49 -10.66 1.58
CA VAL A 161 3.26 -10.12 0.45
C VAL A 161 2.36 -10.16 -0.77
N TYR A 162 2.34 -9.07 -1.53
CA TYR A 162 1.54 -8.94 -2.74
C TYR A 162 2.46 -8.88 -3.94
N THR A 163 2.16 -9.63 -5.00
CA THR A 163 2.89 -9.55 -6.27
C THR A 163 1.95 -8.96 -7.32
N VAL A 164 2.23 -7.75 -7.79
CA VAL A 164 1.48 -7.11 -8.87
C VAL A 164 1.83 -7.78 -10.19
N THR A 165 0.84 -8.09 -11.02
CA THR A 165 1.09 -8.77 -12.30
C THR A 165 1.74 -7.83 -13.32
N ASP A 166 2.55 -8.38 -14.23
CA ASP A 166 3.30 -7.57 -15.20
C ASP A 166 2.44 -6.67 -16.11
N PRO A 167 1.25 -7.09 -16.58
CA PRO A 167 0.37 -6.19 -17.34
C PRO A 167 -0.11 -5.00 -16.49
N VAL A 168 -0.41 -5.22 -15.21
CA VAL A 168 -0.80 -4.16 -14.28
C VAL A 168 0.39 -3.24 -13.97
N ARG A 169 1.60 -3.80 -13.80
CA ARG A 169 2.82 -3.00 -13.61
C ARG A 169 3.09 -2.09 -14.81
N ALA A 170 2.99 -2.62 -16.04
CA ALA A 170 3.18 -1.84 -17.26
C ALA A 170 2.12 -0.73 -17.44
N ALA A 171 0.88 -0.99 -17.00
CA ALA A 171 -0.23 -0.04 -17.09
C ALA A 171 -0.18 1.10 -16.05
N LEU A 172 0.23 0.78 -14.81
CA LEU A 172 0.28 1.73 -13.69
C LEU A 172 1.62 2.50 -13.66
N HIS A 173 2.70 1.87 -14.13
CA HIS A 173 4.02 2.48 -14.31
C HIS A 173 4.44 2.40 -15.78
N PRO A 174 3.74 3.10 -16.71
CA PRO A 174 4.13 3.15 -18.10
C PRO A 174 5.43 3.96 -18.22
N ASN A 175 6.56 3.25 -18.18
CA ASN A 175 7.94 3.72 -18.32
C ASN A 175 8.23 5.14 -17.76
N ILE A 176 8.89 5.17 -16.60
CA ILE A 176 9.67 6.33 -16.12
C ILE A 176 10.96 6.49 -16.99
N ALA A 177 10.85 6.27 -18.31
CA ALA A 177 11.89 6.45 -19.32
C ALA A 177 11.78 7.83 -20.00
N THR A 178 10.77 8.63 -19.65
CA THR A 178 10.62 10.05 -20.07
C THR A 178 10.87 11.04 -18.93
N SER A 179 11.52 10.59 -17.84
CA SER A 179 11.96 11.45 -16.74
C SER A 179 13.33 11.04 -16.18
N GLU A 180 14.31 10.87 -17.07
CA GLU A 180 15.75 10.76 -16.74
C GLU A 180 16.35 12.03 -16.08
N ASN A 181 15.54 12.94 -15.53
CA ASN A 181 15.98 14.26 -15.10
C ASN A 181 15.36 14.74 -13.77
N GLN A 182 15.33 13.87 -12.74
CA GLN A 182 15.48 14.30 -11.34
C GLN A 182 15.64 13.12 -10.37
N GLN A 183 16.89 12.70 -10.15
CA GLN A 183 17.49 12.32 -8.85
C GLN A 183 18.84 11.61 -9.09
N LYS A 184 19.90 12.38 -9.33
CA LYS A 184 21.26 11.87 -9.16
C LYS A 184 21.45 11.53 -7.67
N PRO A 185 21.91 10.32 -7.30
CA PRO A 185 22.27 10.03 -5.93
C PRO A 185 23.45 10.92 -5.51
N TYR A 186 23.35 11.55 -4.35
CA TYR A 186 24.41 12.39 -3.80
C TYR A 186 25.60 11.52 -3.36
N VAL A 187 26.60 11.38 -4.22
CA VAL A 187 27.86 10.70 -3.86
C VAL A 187 28.71 11.66 -3.03
N ARG A 188 28.67 11.47 -1.71
CA ARG A 188 29.54 12.18 -0.77
C ARG A 188 30.98 11.67 -0.92
N GLY A 189 31.88 12.55 -1.37
CA GLY A 189 33.31 12.49 -1.00
C GLY A 189 34.32 12.64 -2.14
N ALA A 190 34.96 13.82 -2.18
CA ALA A 190 36.40 13.96 -2.39
C ALA A 190 36.78 15.44 -2.17
N HIS A 191 37.40 15.78 -1.03
CA HIS A 191 38.00 17.10 -0.83
C HIS A 191 39.31 17.19 -1.62
N GLY A 192 39.23 17.55 -2.90
CA GLY A 192 40.38 18.04 -3.66
C GLY A 192 40.57 19.53 -3.38
N GLN A 193 41.53 19.90 -2.52
CA GLN A 193 41.90 21.31 -2.33
C GLN A 193 42.46 21.89 -3.64
N PRO A 194 42.09 23.11 -4.05
CA PRO A 194 42.80 23.81 -5.10
C PRO A 194 44.20 24.16 -4.61
N ARG A 195 45.23 23.66 -5.28
CA ARG A 195 46.62 24.07 -5.03
C ARG A 195 46.75 25.56 -5.33
N THR A 196 47.23 26.32 -4.36
CA THR A 196 47.65 27.71 -4.53
C THR A 196 48.81 27.77 -5.53
N ALA A 197 48.55 28.37 -6.70
CA ALA A 197 49.61 28.77 -7.63
C ALA A 197 50.07 30.18 -7.25
N ALA A 198 51.22 30.27 -6.59
CA ALA A 198 51.88 31.54 -6.33
C ALA A 198 52.88 31.88 -7.45
N ALA A 199 52.89 33.16 -7.84
CA ALA A 199 53.95 33.88 -8.54
C ALA A 199 54.54 33.30 -9.84
N ARG A 200 54.37 34.06 -10.94
CA ARG A 200 55.46 34.88 -11.50
C ARG A 200 54.89 36.04 -12.30
#